data_AF-A0AAW0BJ42-F1
#
_entry.id   AF-A0AAW0BJ42-F1
#
_cell.length_a   1.000
_cell.length_b   1.000
_cell.length_c   1.000
_cell.angle_alpha   90.00
_cell.angle_beta   90.00
_cell.angle_gamma   90.00
#
_symmetry.space_group_name_H-M   'P 1'
#
loop_
_entity.id
_entity.type
_entity.pdbx_description
1 polymer ?
#
loop_
_entity_poly.entity_id
_entity_poly.type
_entity_poly.pdbx_seq_one_letter_code
_entity_poly.pdbx_strand_id
1 'polypeptide(L)'
;LHRKIPELCRSLAADPTVFFAKNAVYFPERFTLDGSDFQDRNIFLAAQVLAPDLPDLSRMISAMFNGSAVTWVRFTPEFQIGGTIDSIPPEILAKLYVPSTNDHNEGPLGSARVHIRYHPNSNPASFSALERYRRNNTEAFADKYITVEDLLHVMREVRKEDANGENAAFRKAVVEELESKARVHCEKVRVATEKKLEREANLRATGVERDRVKIKSMTVPQLKAQYDVYKLIVKDDIIRKTTLVSIPRRQDKLDAVLAALDRYEANTNTALSNASDDAIMQIDSSAAAGADVEMGDVEKDELSGEEEDEELYH
;
A
#
# COMPACT_ATOMS: atom_id res chain seq x y z
N LEU A 1 14.55 -6.55 29.25
CA LEU A 1 14.51 -7.77 28.40
C LEU A 1 14.68 -7.42 26.92
N HIS A 2 13.87 -6.49 26.39
CA HIS A 2 13.82 -6.10 24.97
C HIS A 2 15.18 -5.75 24.33
N ARG A 3 16.09 -5.08 25.06
CA ARG A 3 17.44 -4.75 24.56
C ARG A 3 18.31 -5.95 24.16
N LYS A 4 18.03 -7.15 24.69
CA LYS A 4 18.79 -8.38 24.38
C LYS A 4 18.29 -9.08 23.11
N ILE A 5 17.11 -8.70 22.59
CA ILE A 5 16.49 -9.36 21.42
C ILE A 5 17.39 -9.30 20.18
N PRO A 6 17.96 -8.14 19.79
CA PRO A 6 18.81 -8.08 18.61
C PRO A 6 20.06 -8.95 18.73
N GLU A 7 20.66 -9.02 19.92
CA GLU A 7 21.86 -9.83 20.17
C GLU A 7 21.55 -11.33 20.09
N LEU A 8 20.43 -11.76 20.69
CA LEU A 8 19.95 -13.14 20.59
C LEU A 8 19.66 -13.53 19.13
N CYS A 9 18.96 -12.67 18.37
CA CYS A 9 18.73 -12.96 16.95
C CYS A 9 20.04 -13.08 16.16
N ARG A 10 21.03 -12.22 16.43
CA ARG A 10 22.35 -12.32 15.75
C ARG A 10 23.11 -13.59 16.12
N SER A 11 23.07 -14.02 17.39
CA SER A 11 23.75 -15.25 17.80
C SER A 11 23.12 -16.48 17.15
N LEU A 12 21.78 -16.55 17.10
CA LEU A 12 21.04 -17.63 16.43
C LEU A 12 21.22 -17.61 14.91
N ALA A 13 21.39 -16.43 14.31
CA ALA A 13 21.69 -16.31 12.89
C ALA A 13 23.11 -16.78 12.54
N ALA A 14 24.08 -16.56 13.44
CA ALA A 14 25.48 -16.91 13.24
C ALA A 14 25.74 -18.41 13.38
N ASP A 15 25.05 -19.07 14.32
CA ASP A 15 25.13 -20.52 14.49
C ASP A 15 23.72 -21.14 14.59
N PRO A 16 23.05 -21.36 13.45
CA PRO A 16 21.75 -22.01 13.43
C PRO A 16 21.83 -23.50 13.78
N THR A 17 23.03 -24.10 13.79
CA THR A 17 23.19 -25.54 14.04
C THR A 17 22.99 -25.92 15.49
N VAL A 18 23.04 -24.95 16.40
CA VAL A 18 22.76 -25.15 17.84
C VAL A 18 21.34 -25.68 18.05
N PHE A 19 20.37 -25.37 17.18
CA PHE A 19 19.01 -25.92 17.26
C PHE A 19 18.96 -27.45 17.05
N PHE A 20 19.94 -28.02 16.34
CA PHE A 20 20.00 -29.45 16.02
C PHE A 20 20.93 -30.23 16.96
N ALA A 21 21.62 -29.54 17.87
CA ALA A 21 22.51 -30.20 18.81
C ALA A 21 21.71 -31.08 19.78
N LYS A 22 22.16 -32.32 20.01
CA LYS A 22 21.48 -33.29 20.91
C LYS A 22 21.26 -32.76 22.33
N ASN A 23 22.01 -31.75 22.73
CA ASN A 23 21.96 -31.12 24.04
C ASN A 23 21.30 -29.73 24.05
N ALA A 24 20.75 -29.25 22.93
CA ALA A 24 20.17 -27.90 22.80
C ALA A 24 19.12 -27.58 23.89
N VAL A 25 18.30 -28.57 24.23
CA VAL A 25 17.24 -28.46 25.26
C VAL A 25 17.79 -28.15 26.66
N TYR A 26 19.06 -28.47 26.94
CA TYR A 26 19.69 -28.28 28.25
C TYR A 26 20.36 -26.90 28.41
N PHE A 27 20.32 -26.04 27.40
CA PHE A 27 20.93 -24.71 27.43
C PHE A 27 19.93 -23.60 27.07
N PRO A 28 18.83 -23.42 27.85
CA PRO A 28 17.79 -22.44 27.54
C PRO A 28 18.32 -21.00 27.43
N GLU A 29 19.39 -20.68 28.15
CA GLU A 29 20.09 -19.40 28.15
C GLU A 29 20.59 -18.97 26.76
N ARG A 30 20.82 -19.92 25.85
CA ARG A 30 21.29 -19.66 24.49
C ARG A 30 20.18 -19.27 23.51
N PHE A 31 18.93 -19.45 23.90
CA PHE A 31 17.78 -19.39 22.99
C PHE A 31 16.61 -18.58 23.55
N THR A 32 16.60 -18.31 24.85
CA THR A 32 15.55 -17.54 25.53
C THR A 32 16.12 -16.21 26.02
N LEU A 33 15.26 -15.19 26.09
CA LEU A 33 15.68 -13.84 26.47
C LEU A 33 15.94 -13.70 27.97
N ASP A 34 15.23 -14.49 28.76
CA ASP A 34 15.21 -14.49 30.22
C ASP A 34 15.99 -15.66 30.82
N GLY A 35 16.43 -16.62 30.00
CA GLY A 35 17.10 -17.84 30.47
C GLY A 35 16.13 -18.90 31.00
N SER A 36 14.82 -18.67 30.88
CA SER A 36 13.81 -19.61 31.33
C SER A 36 13.71 -20.83 30.41
N ASP A 37 13.17 -21.92 30.93
CA ASP A 37 12.88 -23.10 30.12
C ASP A 37 11.88 -22.80 28.99
N PHE A 38 12.01 -23.54 27.90
CA PHE A 38 11.06 -23.48 26.80
C PHE A 38 9.67 -23.99 27.22
N GLN A 39 8.63 -23.31 26.74
CA GLN A 39 7.24 -23.74 26.92
C GLN A 39 6.98 -25.11 26.28
N ASP A 40 7.57 -25.36 25.11
CA ASP A 40 7.52 -26.67 24.46
C ASP A 40 8.94 -27.14 24.09
N ARG A 41 9.43 -28.13 24.83
CA ARG A 41 10.75 -28.74 24.59
C ARG A 41 10.75 -29.66 23.36
N ASN A 42 9.59 -30.09 22.88
CA ASN A 42 9.49 -30.99 21.73
C ASN A 42 9.89 -30.32 20.42
N ILE A 43 9.93 -28.98 20.37
CA ILE A 43 10.35 -28.24 19.18
C ILE A 43 11.78 -28.60 18.73
N PHE A 44 12.69 -28.85 19.67
CA PHE A 44 14.06 -29.26 19.37
C PHE A 44 14.13 -30.69 18.85
N LEU A 45 13.31 -31.60 19.39
CA LEU A 45 13.23 -32.97 18.93
C LEU A 45 12.63 -33.03 17.51
N ALA A 46 11.56 -32.28 17.26
CA ALA A 46 10.95 -32.16 15.94
C ALA A 46 11.94 -31.56 14.92
N ALA A 47 12.64 -30.49 15.30
CA ALA A 47 13.67 -29.89 14.46
C ALA A 47 14.81 -30.87 14.14
N GLN A 48 15.26 -31.67 15.11
CA GLN A 48 16.28 -32.71 14.89
C GLN A 48 15.81 -33.84 13.97
N VAL A 49 14.54 -34.26 14.09
CA VAL A 49 13.96 -35.32 13.24
C VAL A 49 13.77 -34.83 11.81
N LEU A 50 13.36 -33.58 11.62
CA LEU A 50 13.04 -33.02 10.30
C LEU A 50 14.26 -32.41 9.58
N ALA A 51 15.32 -32.06 10.31
CA ALA A 51 16.51 -31.44 9.72
C ALA A 51 17.15 -32.24 8.56
N PRO A 52 17.23 -33.59 8.59
CA PRO A 52 17.78 -34.36 7.47
C PRO A 52 16.95 -34.25 6.18
N ASP A 53 15.64 -34.06 6.31
CA ASP A 53 14.70 -34.03 5.17
C ASP A 53 14.50 -32.63 4.60
N LEU A 54 15.02 -31.59 5.28
CA LEU A 54 14.88 -30.19 4.91
C LEU A 54 16.23 -29.62 4.46
N PRO A 55 16.57 -29.72 3.15
CA PRO A 55 17.75 -29.06 2.64
C PRO A 55 17.67 -27.56 2.90
N ASP A 56 18.79 -26.93 3.23
CA ASP A 56 18.91 -25.50 3.55
C ASP A 56 18.20 -24.99 4.82
N LEU A 57 17.67 -25.87 5.70
CA LEU A 57 17.02 -25.43 6.95
C LEU A 57 17.90 -24.49 7.79
N SER A 58 19.20 -24.80 7.94
CA SER A 58 20.17 -23.93 8.63
C SER A 58 20.27 -22.55 7.98
N ARG A 59 20.24 -22.49 6.65
CA ARG A 59 20.31 -21.23 5.89
C ARG A 59 19.02 -20.42 6.04
N MET A 60 17.87 -21.08 6.07
CA MET A 60 16.58 -20.44 6.34
C MET A 60 16.52 -19.85 7.75
N ILE A 61 16.95 -20.60 8.77
CA ILE A 61 17.02 -20.12 10.15
C ILE A 61 17.95 -18.91 10.24
N SER A 62 19.13 -18.99 9.62
CA SER A 62 20.09 -17.88 9.58
C SER A 62 19.49 -16.63 8.92
N ALA A 63 18.86 -16.77 7.76
CA ALA A 63 18.22 -15.67 7.04
C ALA A 63 17.07 -15.04 7.84
N MET A 64 16.21 -15.87 8.46
CA MET A 64 15.08 -15.43 9.28
C MET A 64 15.55 -14.59 10.48
N PHE A 65 16.53 -15.09 11.24
CA PHE A 65 17.03 -14.39 12.41
C PHE A 65 17.85 -13.15 12.05
N ASN A 66 18.55 -13.15 10.92
CA ASN A 66 19.23 -11.94 10.43
C ASN A 66 18.23 -10.84 10.06
N GLY A 67 17.18 -11.17 9.32
CA GLY A 67 16.08 -10.25 9.01
C GLY A 67 15.39 -9.74 10.28
N SER A 68 15.11 -10.65 11.22
CA SER A 68 14.51 -10.30 12.52
C SER A 68 15.40 -9.35 13.32
N ALA A 69 16.71 -9.58 13.36
CA ALA A 69 17.65 -8.70 14.07
C ALA A 69 17.62 -7.26 13.53
N VAL A 70 17.56 -7.09 12.20
CA VAL A 70 17.47 -5.77 11.56
C VAL A 70 16.19 -5.05 12.00
N THR A 71 15.06 -5.76 11.98
CA THR A 71 13.77 -5.21 12.42
C THR A 71 13.81 -4.84 13.91
N TRP A 72 14.28 -5.74 14.77
CA TRP A 72 14.33 -5.49 16.21
C TRP A 72 15.26 -4.34 16.61
N VAL A 73 16.33 -4.06 15.85
CA VAL A 73 17.15 -2.86 16.06
C VAL A 73 16.34 -1.57 15.90
N ARG A 74 15.33 -1.56 15.03
CA ARG A 74 14.44 -0.40 14.83
C ARG A 74 13.42 -0.26 15.97
N PHE A 75 12.95 -1.38 16.54
CA PHE A 75 11.90 -1.39 17.58
C PHE A 75 12.42 -1.36 19.03
N THR A 76 13.70 -1.62 19.25
CA THR A 76 14.32 -1.62 20.59
C THR A 76 15.09 -0.36 21.04
N PRO A 77 15.26 0.74 20.26
CA PRO A 77 16.00 1.92 20.72
C PRO A 77 15.44 2.52 22.00
N GLU A 78 14.11 2.57 22.13
CA GLU A 78 13.42 3.14 23.28
C GLU A 78 13.66 2.37 24.60
N PHE A 79 14.07 1.09 24.50
CA PHE A 79 14.38 0.22 25.64
C PHE A 79 15.87 0.17 26.01
N GLN A 80 16.72 0.98 25.35
CA GLN A 80 18.12 1.12 25.73
C GLN A 80 18.27 1.87 27.06
N ILE A 81 19.41 1.70 27.72
CA ILE A 81 19.72 2.46 28.94
C ILE A 81 19.84 3.94 28.56
N GLY A 82 19.11 4.81 29.24
CA GLY A 82 18.94 6.22 28.86
C GLY A 82 18.02 6.45 27.65
N GLY A 83 17.33 5.41 27.17
CA GLY A 83 16.30 5.52 26.14
C GLY A 83 15.01 6.14 26.69
N THR A 84 14.04 6.39 25.80
CA THR A 84 12.79 7.06 26.15
C THR A 84 12.07 6.37 27.29
N ILE A 85 11.96 5.04 27.28
CA ILE A 85 11.24 4.27 28.32
C ILE A 85 12.05 4.22 29.62
N ASP A 86 13.37 4.07 29.54
CA ASP A 86 14.27 4.05 30.70
C ASP A 86 14.30 5.41 31.42
N SER A 87 14.05 6.50 30.69
CA SER A 87 13.99 7.87 31.21
C SER A 87 12.64 8.22 31.84
N ILE A 88 11.61 7.38 31.73
CA ILE A 88 10.28 7.66 32.29
C ILE A 88 10.36 7.61 33.82
N PRO A 89 9.94 8.67 34.53
CA PRO A 89 9.85 8.64 35.98
C PRO A 89 8.99 7.46 36.48
N PRO A 90 9.39 6.78 37.56
CA PRO A 90 8.67 5.60 38.06
C PRO A 90 7.21 5.90 38.44
N GLU A 91 6.91 7.14 38.84
CA GLU A 91 5.54 7.60 39.14
C GLU A 91 4.63 7.63 37.92
N ILE A 92 5.18 7.94 36.74
CA ILE A 92 4.45 7.94 35.46
C ILE A 92 4.33 6.51 34.96
N LEU A 93 5.40 5.72 35.05
CA LEU A 93 5.40 4.31 34.66
C LEU A 93 4.34 3.51 35.44
N ALA A 94 4.19 3.78 36.74
CA ALA A 94 3.17 3.14 37.58
C ALA A 94 1.72 3.47 37.19
N LYS A 95 1.50 4.62 36.53
CA LYS A 95 0.19 5.03 36.01
C LYS A 95 -0.05 4.56 34.57
N LEU A 96 1.02 4.19 33.86
CA LEU A 96 0.99 3.79 32.47
C LEU A 96 0.62 2.30 32.36
N TYR A 97 -0.67 2.00 32.27
CA TYR A 97 -1.13 0.66 31.90
C TYR A 97 -1.26 0.57 30.37
N VAL A 98 -0.23 0.01 29.72
CA VAL A 98 -0.33 -0.43 28.31
C VAL A 98 -0.40 -1.95 28.31
N PRO A 99 -1.50 -2.57 27.85
CA PRO A 99 -1.55 -4.01 27.72
C PRO A 99 -0.44 -4.47 26.77
N SER A 100 0.24 -5.56 27.14
CA SER A 100 1.41 -6.08 26.41
C SER A 100 1.07 -6.68 25.03
N THR A 101 -0.21 -6.83 24.70
CA THR A 101 -0.67 -7.37 23.43
C THR A 101 -1.16 -6.24 22.54
N ASN A 102 -0.52 -6.11 21.38
CA ASN A 102 -0.91 -5.14 20.37
C ASN A 102 -2.35 -5.37 19.86
N ASP A 103 -2.84 -6.61 19.90
CA ASP A 103 -4.22 -6.99 19.55
C ASP A 103 -5.29 -6.16 20.30
N HIS A 104 -5.06 -5.90 21.60
CA HIS A 104 -5.96 -5.06 22.40
C HIS A 104 -5.87 -3.57 22.07
N ASN A 105 -4.85 -3.10 21.36
CA ASN A 105 -4.68 -1.70 20.95
C ASN A 105 -5.07 -1.48 19.48
N GLU A 106 -4.88 -2.49 18.63
CA GLU A 106 -5.34 -2.49 17.23
C GLU A 106 -6.87 -2.56 17.14
N GLY A 107 -7.51 -3.36 18.00
CA GLY A 107 -8.97 -3.46 18.07
C GLY A 107 -9.66 -2.10 18.34
N PRO A 108 -9.28 -1.35 19.38
CA PRO A 108 -9.84 -0.03 19.68
C PRO A 108 -9.57 1.02 18.60
N LEU A 109 -8.39 1.02 17.97
CA LEU A 109 -8.10 1.96 16.89
C LEU A 109 -8.94 1.65 15.64
N GLY A 110 -9.07 0.37 15.30
CA GLY A 110 -9.98 -0.09 14.25
C GLY A 110 -11.43 0.28 14.55
N SER A 111 -11.87 0.06 15.78
CA SER A 111 -13.21 0.41 16.25
C SER A 111 -13.46 1.92 16.22
N ALA A 112 -12.46 2.73 16.58
CA ALA A 112 -12.53 4.19 16.51
C ALA A 112 -12.70 4.66 15.06
N ARG A 113 -11.93 4.09 14.12
CA ARG A 113 -12.05 4.39 12.69
C ARG A 113 -13.43 4.06 12.15
N VAL A 114 -13.96 2.89 12.49
CA VAL A 114 -15.32 2.47 12.11
C VAL A 114 -16.36 3.39 12.73
N HIS A 115 -16.21 3.72 14.02
CA HIS A 115 -17.13 4.62 14.73
C HIS A 115 -17.19 6.00 14.09
N ILE A 116 -16.04 6.61 13.77
CA ILE A 116 -15.97 7.92 13.10
C ILE A 116 -16.61 7.87 11.71
N ARG A 117 -16.43 6.77 10.98
CA ARG A 117 -17.06 6.58 9.66
C ARG A 117 -18.59 6.59 9.73
N TYR A 118 -19.17 5.92 10.72
CA TYR A 118 -20.63 5.89 10.91
C TYR A 118 -21.19 7.10 11.68
N HIS A 119 -20.35 7.76 12.49
CA HIS A 119 -20.70 8.91 13.31
C HIS A 119 -19.75 10.08 13.02
N PRO A 120 -19.87 10.74 11.85
CA PRO A 120 -18.94 11.79 11.44
C PRO A 120 -18.97 13.03 12.36
N ASN A 121 -20.05 13.20 13.13
CA ASN A 121 -20.17 14.26 14.13
C ASN A 121 -19.55 13.89 15.49
N SER A 122 -19.04 12.66 15.65
CA SER A 122 -18.39 12.20 16.88
C SER A 122 -16.97 12.73 16.97
N ASN A 123 -16.52 13.00 18.19
CA ASN A 123 -15.13 13.33 18.50
C ASN A 123 -14.44 12.16 19.24
N PRO A 124 -13.10 12.19 19.41
CA PRO A 124 -12.37 11.16 20.15
C PRO A 124 -12.82 11.01 21.61
N ALA A 125 -13.24 12.12 22.25
CA ALA A 125 -13.72 12.13 23.62
C ALA A 125 -15.03 11.33 23.80
N SER A 126 -15.95 11.46 22.85
CA SER A 126 -17.25 10.78 22.81
C SER A 126 -17.06 9.29 22.55
N PHE A 127 -16.17 8.92 21.62
CA PHE A 127 -15.79 7.52 21.41
C PHE A 127 -15.19 6.93 22.69
N SER A 128 -14.22 7.61 23.30
CA SER A 128 -13.57 7.16 24.54
C SER A 128 -14.54 7.09 25.72
N ALA A 129 -15.53 7.98 25.78
CA ALA A 129 -16.59 7.94 26.80
C ALA A 129 -17.52 6.74 26.57
N LEU A 130 -17.94 6.49 25.33
CA LEU A 130 -18.79 5.36 24.97
C LEU A 130 -18.10 4.01 25.23
N GLU A 131 -16.83 3.88 24.86
CA GLU A 131 -16.07 2.65 25.10
C GLU A 131 -15.86 2.41 26.61
N ARG A 132 -15.58 3.47 27.39
CA ARG A 132 -15.55 3.35 28.86
C ARG A 132 -16.90 2.98 29.45
N TYR A 133 -17.98 3.60 28.96
CA TYR A 133 -19.34 3.31 29.39
C TYR A 133 -19.70 1.84 29.17
N ARG A 134 -19.38 1.28 27.99
CA ARG A 134 -19.57 -0.14 27.67
C ARG A 134 -18.68 -1.04 28.52
N ARG A 135 -17.38 -0.77 28.57
CA ARG A 135 -16.39 -1.63 29.24
C ARG A 135 -16.60 -1.70 30.75
N ASN A 136 -17.02 -0.60 31.36
CA ASN A 136 -17.29 -0.53 32.80
C ASN A 136 -18.72 -0.94 33.16
N ASN A 137 -19.53 -1.36 32.18
CA ASN A 137 -20.95 -1.67 32.36
C ASN A 137 -21.70 -0.53 33.10
N THR A 138 -21.39 0.71 32.71
CA THR A 138 -21.97 1.90 33.33
C THR A 138 -23.47 2.00 33.06
N GLU A 139 -23.98 1.31 32.03
CA GLU A 139 -25.42 1.11 31.78
C GLU A 139 -26.13 0.45 32.95
N ALA A 140 -25.67 -0.74 33.37
CA ALA A 140 -26.27 -1.44 34.51
C ALA A 140 -26.16 -0.65 35.83
N PHE A 141 -25.11 0.15 35.99
CA PHE A 141 -24.99 1.08 37.12
C PHE A 141 -26.01 2.21 37.02
N ALA A 142 -26.13 2.84 35.84
CA ALA A 142 -27.06 3.92 35.59
C ALA A 142 -28.50 3.47 35.84
N ASP A 143 -28.91 2.33 35.29
CA ASP A 143 -30.26 1.79 35.42
C ASP A 143 -30.64 1.51 36.88
N LYS A 144 -29.67 1.14 37.70
CA LYS A 144 -29.90 0.75 39.10
C LYS A 144 -29.87 1.92 40.07
N TYR A 145 -29.08 2.97 39.79
CA TYR A 145 -28.75 4.00 40.78
C TYR A 145 -29.03 5.43 40.34
N ILE A 146 -29.22 5.71 39.04
CA ILE A 146 -29.44 7.08 38.55
C ILE A 146 -30.94 7.38 38.52
N THR A 147 -31.33 8.45 39.20
CA THR A 147 -32.71 8.96 39.17
C THR A 147 -32.91 9.97 38.04
N VAL A 148 -34.16 10.36 37.78
CA VAL A 148 -34.49 11.36 36.75
C VAL A 148 -33.86 12.71 37.09
N GLU A 149 -33.81 13.08 38.38
CA GLU A 149 -33.17 14.30 38.88
C GLU A 149 -31.66 14.31 38.61
N ASP A 150 -30.99 13.17 38.81
CA ASP A 150 -29.57 13.00 38.51
C ASP A 150 -29.30 13.13 37.02
N LEU A 151 -30.15 12.54 36.17
CA LEU A 151 -30.06 12.68 34.72
C LEU A 151 -30.20 14.14 34.28
N LEU A 152 -31.17 14.87 34.85
CA LEU A 152 -31.35 16.30 34.58
C LEU A 152 -30.16 17.15 35.05
N HIS A 153 -29.47 16.73 36.11
CA HIS A 153 -28.23 17.36 36.54
C HIS A 153 -27.10 17.11 35.53
N VAL A 154 -26.88 15.86 35.13
CA VAL A 154 -25.86 15.49 34.12
C VAL A 154 -26.11 16.22 32.80
N MET A 155 -27.36 16.27 32.33
CA MET A 155 -27.71 17.01 31.11
C MET A 155 -27.40 18.51 31.20
N ARG A 156 -27.52 19.12 32.40
CA ARG A 156 -27.14 20.52 32.61
C ARG A 156 -25.62 20.72 32.58
N GLU A 157 -24.86 19.80 33.19
CA GLU A 157 -23.40 19.87 33.16
C GLU A 157 -22.86 19.67 31.74
N VAL A 158 -23.35 18.67 30.99
CA VAL A 158 -22.95 18.46 29.59
C VAL A 158 -23.22 19.70 28.74
N ARG A 159 -24.35 20.40 28.94
CA ARG A 159 -24.62 21.66 28.23
C ARG A 159 -23.65 22.78 28.58
N LYS A 160 -23.16 22.84 29.83
CA LYS A 160 -22.13 23.81 30.22
C LYS A 160 -20.79 23.47 29.59
N GLU A 161 -20.42 22.19 29.54
CA GLU A 161 -19.21 21.72 28.87
C GLU A 161 -19.27 21.98 27.36
N ASP A 162 -20.39 21.67 26.71
CA ASP A 162 -20.58 21.96 25.28
C ASP A 162 -20.55 23.47 24.97
N ALA A 163 -21.00 24.31 25.91
CA ALA A 163 -20.91 25.77 25.77
C ALA A 163 -19.46 26.27 25.69
N ASN A 164 -18.47 25.50 26.15
CA ASN A 164 -17.05 25.82 25.99
C ASN A 164 -16.57 25.72 24.52
N GLY A 165 -17.36 25.10 23.63
CA GLY A 165 -17.11 25.12 22.19
C GLY A 165 -15.94 24.26 21.72
N GLU A 166 -15.31 23.46 22.58
CA GLU A 166 -14.19 22.57 22.22
C GLU A 166 -14.54 21.65 21.05
N ASN A 167 -15.76 21.12 21.05
CA ASN A 167 -16.29 20.28 19.96
C ASN A 167 -16.39 21.03 18.63
N ALA A 168 -16.75 22.32 18.68
CA ALA A 168 -16.80 23.16 17.48
C ALA A 168 -15.38 23.49 16.98
N ALA A 169 -14.44 23.77 17.90
CA ALA A 169 -13.04 24.01 17.56
C ALA A 169 -12.39 22.76 16.93
N PHE A 170 -12.61 21.57 17.51
CA PHE A 170 -12.14 20.30 16.95
C PHE A 170 -12.69 20.06 15.55
N ARG A 171 -14.00 20.22 15.34
CA ARG A 171 -14.60 20.06 14.00
C ARG A 171 -14.01 21.03 12.98
N LYS A 172 -13.77 22.29 13.37
CA LYS A 172 -13.13 23.28 12.50
C LYS A 172 -11.73 22.85 12.08
N ALA A 173 -10.92 22.38 13.03
CA ALA A 173 -9.57 21.89 12.75
C ALA A 173 -9.58 20.67 11.80
N VAL A 174 -10.50 19.72 12.01
CA VAL A 174 -10.65 18.55 11.12
C VAL A 174 -11.03 18.98 9.71
N VAL A 175 -11.99 19.90 9.55
CA VAL A 175 -12.39 20.41 8.23
C VAL A 175 -11.23 21.11 7.54
N GLU A 176 -10.49 21.96 8.25
CA GLU A 176 -9.32 22.67 7.69
C GLU A 176 -8.23 21.70 7.18
N GLU A 177 -7.97 20.63 7.94
CA GLU A 177 -7.02 19.59 7.54
C GLU A 177 -7.51 18.82 6.30
N LEU A 178 -8.80 18.44 6.26
CA LEU A 178 -9.40 17.75 5.13
C LEU A 178 -9.40 18.63 3.86
N GLU A 179 -9.71 19.91 3.99
CA GLU A 179 -9.61 20.87 2.89
C GLU A 179 -8.19 21.02 2.38
N SER A 180 -7.20 21.06 3.28
CA SER A 180 -5.78 21.10 2.91
C SER A 180 -5.38 19.86 2.11
N LYS A 181 -5.75 18.67 2.60
CA LYS A 181 -5.52 17.40 1.90
C LYS A 181 -6.22 17.37 0.54
N ALA A 182 -7.46 17.84 0.46
CA ALA A 182 -8.21 17.92 -0.79
C ALA A 182 -7.52 18.88 -1.79
N ARG A 183 -7.03 20.04 -1.35
CA ARG A 183 -6.28 20.98 -2.21
C ARG A 183 -5.02 20.34 -2.76
N VAL A 184 -4.22 19.67 -1.91
CA VAL A 184 -3.01 18.96 -2.34
C VAL A 184 -3.34 17.86 -3.34
N HIS A 185 -4.42 17.10 -3.11
CA HIS A 185 -4.86 16.05 -4.02
C HIS A 185 -5.30 16.63 -5.37
N CYS A 186 -6.16 17.65 -5.38
CA CYS A 186 -6.59 18.33 -6.60
C CYS A 186 -5.39 18.87 -7.40
N GLU A 187 -4.39 19.44 -6.73
CA GLU A 187 -3.19 19.94 -7.40
C GLU A 187 -2.35 18.81 -8.01
N LYS A 188 -2.15 17.71 -7.26
CA LYS A 188 -1.47 16.51 -7.78
C LYS A 188 -2.18 15.97 -9.03
N VAL A 189 -3.51 15.85 -8.97
CA VAL A 189 -4.34 15.41 -10.09
C VAL A 189 -4.19 16.37 -11.28
N ARG A 190 -4.27 17.68 -11.05
CA ARG A 190 -4.11 18.69 -12.11
C ARG A 190 -2.75 18.58 -12.79
N VAL A 191 -1.66 18.59 -12.04
CA VAL A 191 -0.29 18.46 -12.57
C VAL A 191 -0.11 17.14 -13.32
N ALA A 192 -0.67 16.03 -12.80
CA ALA A 192 -0.61 14.74 -13.48
C ALA A 192 -1.37 14.75 -14.81
N THR A 193 -2.56 15.37 -14.85
CA THR A 193 -3.35 15.52 -16.08
C THR A 193 -2.67 16.41 -17.10
N GLU A 194 -2.08 17.54 -16.70
CA GLU A 194 -1.34 18.44 -17.57
C GLU A 194 -0.13 17.75 -18.19
N LYS A 195 0.68 17.05 -17.37
CA LYS A 195 1.82 16.26 -17.85
C LYS A 195 1.41 15.15 -18.81
N LYS A 196 0.26 14.51 -18.57
CA LYS A 196 -0.30 13.49 -19.47
C LYS A 196 -0.69 14.10 -20.82
N LEU A 197 -1.40 15.22 -20.81
CA LEU A 197 -1.81 15.93 -22.02
C LEU A 197 -0.61 16.44 -22.81
N GLU A 198 0.38 17.03 -22.14
CA GLU A 198 1.63 17.48 -22.77
C GLU A 198 2.41 16.32 -23.39
N ARG A 199 2.51 15.20 -22.67
CA ARG A 199 3.13 13.97 -23.20
C ARG A 199 2.39 13.46 -24.42
N GLU A 200 1.07 13.39 -24.39
CA GLU A 200 0.26 12.96 -25.54
C GLU A 200 0.41 13.90 -26.73
N ALA A 201 0.44 15.22 -26.51
CA ALA A 201 0.68 16.22 -27.55
C ALA A 201 2.08 16.07 -28.19
N ASN A 202 3.11 15.89 -27.36
CA ASN A 202 4.49 15.66 -27.82
C ASN A 202 4.63 14.36 -28.62
N LEU A 203 3.93 13.29 -28.21
CA LEU A 203 3.90 12.02 -28.94
C LEU A 203 3.18 12.17 -30.29
N ARG A 204 2.05 12.89 -30.34
CA ARG A 204 1.35 13.20 -31.60
C ARG A 204 2.20 14.04 -32.55
N ALA A 205 2.93 15.04 -32.03
CA ALA A 205 3.81 15.89 -32.82
C ALA A 205 5.02 15.15 -33.38
N THR A 206 5.55 14.17 -32.64
CA THR A 206 6.67 13.33 -33.11
C THR A 206 6.27 12.49 -34.31
N GLY A 207 5.03 12.00 -34.35
CA GLY A 207 4.53 11.15 -35.42
C GLY A 207 5.19 9.76 -35.47
N VAL A 208 4.59 8.88 -36.25
CA VAL A 208 5.13 7.53 -36.51
C VAL A 208 6.24 7.64 -37.55
N GLU A 209 7.48 7.34 -37.16
CA GLU A 209 8.59 7.26 -38.11
C GLU A 209 8.51 5.95 -38.89
N ARG A 210 8.56 6.02 -40.23
CA ARG A 210 8.44 4.85 -41.12
C ARG A 210 9.76 4.42 -41.75
N ASP A 211 10.80 5.25 -41.67
CA ASP A 211 12.11 4.93 -42.25
C ASP A 211 12.90 3.95 -41.35
N ARG A 212 13.04 2.71 -41.83
CA ARG A 212 13.77 1.62 -41.17
C ARG A 212 15.25 1.94 -40.94
N VAL A 213 15.89 2.71 -41.84
CA VAL A 213 17.31 3.09 -41.70
C VAL A 213 17.45 4.08 -40.55
N LYS A 214 16.52 5.04 -40.49
CA LYS A 214 16.47 6.05 -39.44
C LYS A 214 16.19 5.44 -38.07
N ILE A 215 15.23 4.52 -37.95
CA ILE A 215 14.94 3.80 -36.70
C ILE A 215 16.16 3.03 -36.17
N LYS A 216 16.94 2.39 -37.05
CA LYS A 216 18.15 1.67 -36.63
C LYS A 216 19.23 2.59 -36.05
N SER A 217 19.32 3.82 -36.56
CA SER A 217 20.24 4.85 -36.07
C SER A 217 19.75 5.62 -34.84
N MET A 218 18.53 5.39 -34.36
CA MET A 218 17.97 6.14 -33.23
C MET A 218 18.71 5.88 -31.91
N THR A 219 18.78 6.92 -31.09
CA THR A 219 19.24 6.85 -29.71
C THR A 219 18.19 6.19 -28.82
N VAL A 220 18.61 5.70 -27.64
CA VAL A 220 17.69 5.04 -26.68
C VAL A 220 16.49 5.93 -26.30
N PRO A 221 16.64 7.25 -26.07
CA PRO A 221 15.49 8.14 -25.83
C PRO A 221 14.51 8.21 -27.01
N GLN A 222 15.03 8.27 -28.25
CA GLN A 222 14.20 8.30 -29.46
C GLN A 222 13.44 6.98 -29.67
N LEU A 223 14.08 5.84 -29.39
CA LEU A 223 13.41 4.52 -29.43
C LEU A 223 12.31 4.41 -28.37
N LYS A 224 12.51 4.96 -27.17
CA LYS A 224 11.45 5.02 -26.15
C LYS A 224 10.28 5.91 -26.60
N ALA A 225 10.55 7.06 -27.21
CA ALA A 225 9.51 7.92 -27.75
C ALA A 225 8.69 7.22 -28.85
N GLN A 226 9.36 6.54 -29.79
CA GLN A 226 8.68 5.76 -30.83
C GLN A 226 7.87 4.58 -30.25
N TYR A 227 8.41 3.88 -29.24
CA TYR A 227 7.67 2.86 -28.50
C TYR A 227 6.38 3.41 -27.88
N ASP A 228 6.47 4.59 -27.23
CA ASP A 228 5.31 5.25 -26.62
C ASP A 228 4.29 5.72 -27.67
N VAL A 229 4.73 6.16 -28.86
CA VAL A 229 3.83 6.47 -30.00
C VAL A 229 3.05 5.21 -30.40
N TYR A 230 3.72 4.08 -30.60
CA TYR A 230 3.04 2.82 -30.95
C TYR A 230 2.10 2.32 -29.83
N LYS A 231 2.45 2.55 -28.56
CA LYS A 231 1.66 2.15 -27.40
C LYS A 231 0.40 3.00 -27.18
N LEU A 232 0.54 4.32 -27.26
CA LEU A 232 -0.49 5.27 -26.82
C LEU A 232 -1.30 5.85 -27.99
N ILE A 233 -0.67 6.07 -29.15
CA ILE A 233 -1.33 6.69 -30.31
C ILE A 233 -1.83 5.62 -31.28
N VAL A 234 -0.94 4.73 -31.75
CA VAL A 234 -1.31 3.65 -32.67
C VAL A 234 -2.11 2.55 -31.98
N LYS A 235 -1.97 2.44 -30.65
CA LYS A 235 -2.61 1.42 -29.79
C LYS A 235 -2.34 -0.01 -30.28
N ASP A 236 -1.10 -0.33 -30.63
CA ASP A 236 -0.70 -1.71 -30.99
C ASP A 236 -0.93 -2.68 -29.81
N ASP A 237 -1.71 -3.74 -30.03
CA ASP A 237 -2.14 -4.66 -28.97
C ASP A 237 -1.00 -5.40 -28.28
N ILE A 238 0.10 -5.66 -29.01
CA ILE A 238 1.26 -6.37 -28.47
C ILE A 238 2.09 -5.41 -27.62
N ILE A 239 2.36 -4.20 -28.11
CA ILE A 239 3.10 -3.18 -27.36
C ILE A 239 2.34 -2.67 -26.14
N ARG A 240 0.99 -2.63 -26.17
CA ARG A 240 0.18 -2.27 -24.99
C ARG A 240 0.39 -3.26 -23.83
N LYS A 241 0.49 -4.56 -24.14
CA LYS A 241 0.71 -5.64 -23.17
C LYS A 241 2.14 -5.67 -22.62
N THR A 242 3.11 -5.08 -23.31
CA THR A 242 4.50 -5.02 -22.86
C THR A 242 4.83 -3.69 -22.16
N THR A 243 5.79 -3.75 -21.22
CA THR A 243 6.31 -2.57 -20.52
C THR A 243 7.79 -2.37 -20.85
N LEU A 244 8.23 -1.10 -20.95
CA LEU A 244 9.64 -0.78 -21.19
C LEU A 244 10.59 -1.32 -20.11
N VAL A 245 10.07 -1.61 -18.91
CA VAL A 245 10.81 -2.24 -17.80
C VAL A 245 11.20 -3.69 -18.15
N SER A 246 10.29 -4.43 -18.80
CA SER A 246 10.55 -5.80 -19.28
C SER A 246 11.55 -5.88 -20.43
N ILE A 247 11.88 -4.73 -21.05
CA ILE A 247 12.74 -4.62 -22.23
C ILE A 247 13.92 -3.67 -21.92
N PRO A 248 14.86 -4.05 -21.03
CA PRO A 248 15.89 -3.14 -20.54
C PRO A 248 16.95 -2.81 -21.59
N ARG A 249 17.28 -3.74 -22.50
CA ARG A 249 18.36 -3.55 -23.48
C ARG A 249 17.94 -2.65 -24.63
N ARG A 250 18.92 -2.01 -25.28
CA ARG A 250 18.67 -1.17 -26.46
C ARG A 250 18.17 -2.01 -27.65
N GLN A 251 18.77 -3.19 -27.86
CA GLN A 251 18.46 -4.04 -29.00
C GLN A 251 17.02 -4.54 -28.95
N ASP A 252 16.59 -5.06 -27.80
CA ASP A 252 15.22 -5.53 -27.60
C ASP A 252 14.18 -4.42 -27.81
N LYS A 253 14.50 -3.16 -27.46
CA LYS A 253 13.63 -1.99 -27.75
C LYS A 253 13.55 -1.71 -29.25
N LEU A 254 14.67 -1.79 -29.95
CA LEU A 254 14.74 -1.59 -31.40
C LEU A 254 13.95 -2.67 -32.13
N ASP A 255 14.10 -3.93 -31.72
CA ASP A 255 13.39 -5.06 -32.31
C ASP A 255 11.87 -4.95 -32.06
N ALA A 256 11.46 -4.52 -30.86
CA ALA A 256 10.05 -4.26 -30.55
C ALA A 256 9.44 -3.15 -31.42
N VAL A 257 10.16 -2.03 -31.63
CA VAL A 257 9.72 -0.93 -32.48
C VAL A 257 9.65 -1.35 -33.95
N LEU A 258 10.64 -2.10 -34.46
CA LEU A 258 10.62 -2.62 -35.83
C LEU A 258 9.48 -3.61 -36.05
N ALA A 259 9.25 -4.53 -35.12
CA ALA A 259 8.14 -5.48 -35.21
C ALA A 259 6.77 -4.77 -35.18
N ALA A 260 6.65 -3.67 -34.44
CA ALA A 260 5.44 -2.85 -34.43
C ALA A 260 5.27 -2.05 -35.73
N LEU A 261 6.36 -1.57 -36.33
CA LEU A 261 6.32 -0.96 -37.66
C LEU A 261 5.84 -1.98 -38.70
N ASP A 262 6.35 -3.21 -38.69
CA ASP A 262 5.93 -4.27 -39.62
C ASP A 262 4.41 -4.53 -39.50
N ARG A 263 3.87 -4.57 -38.28
CA ARG A 263 2.43 -4.74 -38.04
C ARG A 263 1.61 -3.52 -38.46
N TYR A 264 2.12 -2.33 -38.21
CA TYR A 264 1.47 -1.10 -38.63
C TYR A 264 1.40 -1.01 -40.16
N GLU A 265 2.50 -1.31 -40.87
CA GLU A 265 2.54 -1.36 -42.33
C GLU A 265 1.56 -2.42 -42.87
N ALA A 266 1.53 -3.62 -42.29
CA ALA A 266 0.59 -4.68 -42.68
C ALA A 266 -0.88 -4.27 -42.50
N ASN A 267 -1.23 -3.63 -41.39
CA ASN A 267 -2.59 -3.15 -41.14
C ASN A 267 -2.97 -1.99 -42.07
N THR A 268 -2.03 -1.06 -42.35
CA THR A 268 -2.29 0.03 -43.31
C THR A 268 -2.45 -0.47 -44.75
N ASN A 269 -1.66 -1.45 -45.18
CA ASN A 269 -1.77 -2.04 -46.52
C ASN A 269 -3.06 -2.87 -46.68
N THR A 270 -3.50 -3.56 -45.62
CA THR A 270 -4.79 -4.27 -45.62
C THR A 270 -5.95 -3.29 -45.70
N ALA A 271 -5.90 -2.17 -44.98
CA ALA A 271 -6.91 -1.11 -45.06
C ALA A 271 -6.95 -0.44 -46.46
N LEU A 272 -5.79 -0.23 -47.10
CA LEU A 272 -5.71 0.30 -48.47
C LEU A 272 -6.23 -0.69 -49.51
N SER A 273 -5.96 -1.99 -49.35
CA SER A 273 -6.48 -3.08 -50.20
C SER A 273 -8.01 -3.14 -50.14
N ASN A 274 -8.58 -3.12 -48.93
CA ASN A 274 -10.02 -3.15 -48.74
C ASN A 274 -10.70 -1.88 -49.29
N ALA A 275 -10.06 -0.71 -49.17
CA ALA A 275 -10.57 0.54 -49.76
C ALA A 275 -10.50 0.55 -51.30
N SER A 276 -9.51 -0.12 -51.91
CA SER A 276 -9.48 -0.30 -53.37
C SER A 276 -10.50 -1.32 -53.87
N ASP A 277 -10.80 -2.37 -53.10
CA ASP A 277 -11.84 -3.33 -53.43
C ASP A 277 -13.25 -2.73 -53.28
N ASP A 278 -13.48 -1.89 -52.27
CA ASP A 278 -14.72 -1.09 -52.14
C ASP A 278 -14.88 -0.06 -53.27
N ALA A 279 -13.79 0.53 -53.76
CA ALA A 279 -13.83 1.43 -54.91
C ALA A 279 -14.13 0.70 -56.24
N ILE A 280 -13.76 -0.58 -56.36
CA ILE A 280 -14.10 -1.43 -57.52
C ILE A 280 -15.56 -1.90 -57.43
N MET A 281 -16.11 -2.15 -56.24
CA MET A 281 -17.54 -2.45 -56.06
C MET A 281 -18.47 -1.23 -56.25
N GLN A 282 -18.00 0.01 -56.09
CA GLN A 282 -18.83 1.20 -56.32
C GLN A 282 -19.05 1.57 -57.81
N ILE A 283 -18.38 0.92 -58.76
CA ILE A 283 -18.68 1.11 -60.21
C ILE A 283 -19.93 0.32 -60.64
N ASP A 284 -20.37 -0.69 -59.87
CA ASP A 284 -21.52 -1.54 -60.22
C ASP A 284 -22.80 -1.30 -59.37
N SER A 285 -22.82 -0.30 -58.48
CA SER A 285 -24.03 -0.02 -57.68
C SER A 285 -24.34 1.48 -57.51
N SER A 286 -24.49 2.22 -58.61
CA SER A 286 -25.16 3.53 -58.58
C SER A 286 -26.69 3.37 -58.64
N ALA A 287 -27.31 2.79 -57.61
CA ALA A 287 -28.75 2.95 -57.36
C ALA A 287 -29.15 2.40 -55.98
N ALA A 288 -29.05 3.22 -54.93
CA ALA A 288 -30.10 3.42 -53.92
C ALA A 288 -29.54 4.23 -52.74
N ALA A 289 -30.26 5.30 -52.42
CA ALA A 289 -30.02 6.20 -51.31
C ALA A 289 -30.45 5.60 -49.96
N GLY A 290 -29.89 6.14 -48.87
CA GLY A 290 -30.41 5.93 -47.52
C GLY A 290 -29.40 6.40 -46.47
N ALA A 291 -29.51 7.65 -46.04
CA ALA A 291 -28.79 8.17 -44.89
C ALA A 291 -29.40 7.61 -43.60
N ASP A 292 -28.56 7.19 -42.65
CA ASP A 292 -28.89 7.26 -41.22
C ASP A 292 -27.61 7.37 -40.39
N VAL A 293 -27.63 8.35 -39.49
CA VAL A 293 -26.56 8.74 -38.56
C VAL A 293 -26.87 8.08 -37.23
N GLU A 294 -26.06 7.12 -36.81
CA GLU A 294 -26.17 6.49 -35.48
C GLU A 294 -25.07 7.03 -34.56
N MET A 295 -25.50 7.56 -33.41
CA MET A 295 -24.64 8.19 -32.40
C MET A 295 -23.83 7.14 -31.64
N GLY A 296 -22.51 7.38 -31.56
CA GLY A 296 -21.56 6.50 -30.89
C GLY A 296 -21.70 6.49 -29.37
N ASP A 297 -21.71 5.28 -28.83
CA ASP A 297 -21.57 4.98 -27.41
C ASP A 297 -20.16 5.32 -26.91
N VAL A 298 -20.10 6.06 -25.80
CA VAL A 298 -18.87 6.39 -25.08
C VAL A 298 -18.60 5.26 -24.08
N GLU A 299 -17.70 4.35 -24.45
CA GLU A 299 -17.15 3.36 -23.53
C GLU A 299 -16.32 4.04 -22.43
N LYS A 300 -16.66 3.66 -21.19
CA LYS A 300 -15.94 3.96 -19.95
C LYS A 300 -14.65 3.14 -19.92
N ASP A 301 -13.49 3.78 -20.09
CA ASP A 301 -12.21 3.19 -19.72
C ASP A 301 -11.90 3.51 -18.26
N GLU A 302 -12.07 2.50 -17.42
CA GLU A 302 -11.58 2.41 -16.05
C GLU A 302 -10.05 2.49 -16.05
N LEU A 303 -9.50 3.55 -15.44
CA LEU A 303 -8.06 3.68 -15.22
C LEU A 303 -7.78 3.37 -13.75
N SER A 304 -7.53 2.09 -13.49
CA SER A 304 -6.97 1.56 -12.24
C SER A 304 -5.57 2.15 -12.03
N GLY A 305 -5.48 3.19 -11.21
CA GLY A 305 -4.24 3.66 -10.62
C GLY A 305 -4.03 2.99 -9.27
N GLU A 306 -3.39 1.82 -9.28
CA GLU A 306 -2.70 1.32 -8.08
C GLU A 306 -1.36 2.07 -8.00
N GLU A 307 -1.35 3.16 -7.23
CA GLU A 307 -0.11 3.67 -6.63
C GLU A 307 -0.22 3.41 -5.13
N GLU A 308 0.64 2.51 -4.66
CA GLU A 308 0.89 2.19 -3.26
C GLU A 308 1.41 3.45 -2.57
N ASP A 309 0.56 4.09 -1.75
CA ASP A 309 0.98 5.09 -0.77
C ASP A 309 1.63 4.37 0.43
N GLU A 310 2.86 3.88 0.24
CA GLU A 310 3.80 3.71 1.35
C GLU A 310 4.56 5.03 1.57
N GLU A 311 4.78 5.37 2.84
CA GLU A 311 5.51 6.54 3.39
C GLU A 311 4.73 7.85 3.57
N LEU A 312 4.25 8.10 4.80
CA LEU A 312 4.90 9.10 5.67
C LEU A 312 4.35 9.02 7.12
N TYR A 313 5.00 8.24 7.98
CA TYR A 313 4.98 8.47 9.43
C TYR A 313 6.43 8.65 9.87
N HIS A 314 6.86 9.90 9.93
CA HIS A 314 7.99 10.37 10.74
C HIS A 314 7.52 11.57 11.54
#